data_AF-A0A5C2S2T6-F1
#
_entry.id   AF-A0A5C2S2T6-F1
#
_cell.length_a   1.000
_cell.length_b   1.000
_cell.length_c   1.000
_cell.angle_alpha   90.00
_cell.angle_beta   90.00
_cell.angle_gamma   90.00
#
_symmetry.space_group_name_H-M   'P 1'
#
loop_
_entity.id
_entity.type
_entity.pdbx_description
1 polymer ?
#
loop_
_entity_poly.entity_id
_entity_poly.type
_entity_poly.pdbx_seq_one_letter_code
_entity_poly.pdbx_strand_id
1 'polypeptide(L)'
;EGDDNEEGWVDELAELSLDELKDFEASIQPAQAVIAKLRKLAFKIVNSTTKLAPAWRKICVELGLPERMIPRDVRTRWNSTYDMIKMSVEYRAAVKRMCSDADHGL
;
A
#
# COMPACT_ATOMS: atom_id res chain seq x y z
N GLU A 1 -13.28 4.59 -39.99
CA GLU A 1 -12.77 3.88 -38.80
C GLU A 1 -11.58 4.71 -38.33
N GLY A 2 -11.80 5.53 -37.29
CA GLY A 2 -10.81 6.48 -36.79
C GLY A 2 -9.93 5.75 -35.79
N ASP A 3 -8.66 5.59 -36.14
CA ASP A 3 -7.63 5.08 -35.25
C ASP A 3 -7.23 6.21 -34.28
N ASP A 4 -7.96 6.34 -33.18
CA ASP A 4 -7.67 7.26 -32.08
C ASP A 4 -6.60 6.68 -31.12
N ASN A 5 -5.84 5.64 -31.53
CA ASN A 5 -4.89 4.94 -30.68
C ASN A 5 -3.42 5.28 -31.01
N GLU A 6 -3.11 6.56 -31.12
CA GLU A 6 -1.72 7.07 -31.07
C GLU A 6 -1.66 8.29 -30.16
N GLU A 7 -2.10 8.15 -28.90
CA GLU A 7 -1.48 8.97 -27.86
C GLU A 7 -0.01 8.54 -27.79
N GLY A 8 0.90 9.44 -28.19
CA GLY A 8 2.35 9.23 -28.21
C GLY A 8 2.93 9.07 -26.80
N TRP A 9 2.57 7.99 -26.12
CA TRP A 9 3.15 7.58 -24.85
C TRP A 9 4.58 7.13 -25.11
N VAL A 10 5.54 8.00 -24.77
CA VAL A 10 6.96 7.71 -24.84
C VAL A 10 7.32 6.83 -23.64
N ASP A 11 7.90 5.66 -23.87
CA ASP A 11 8.44 4.83 -22.80
C ASP A 11 9.78 5.44 -22.34
N GLU A 12 9.71 6.40 -21.41
CA GLU A 12 10.88 7.11 -20.88
C GLU A 12 11.93 6.15 -20.27
N LEU A 13 11.53 4.95 -19.85
CA LEU A 13 12.44 3.91 -19.36
C LEU A 13 13.28 3.28 -20.47
N ALA A 14 12.74 3.20 -21.69
CA ALA A 14 13.45 2.65 -22.85
C ALA A 14 14.58 3.57 -23.34
N GLU A 15 14.53 4.86 -22.98
CA GLU A 15 15.56 5.85 -23.34
C GLU A 15 16.70 5.94 -22.32
N LEU A 16 16.53 5.40 -21.11
CA LEU A 16 17.56 5.39 -20.07
C LEU A 16 18.66 4.38 -20.39
N SER A 17 19.91 4.77 -20.12
CA SER A 17 21.03 3.84 -20.17
C SER A 17 20.93 2.77 -19.08
N LEU A 18 21.66 1.67 -19.24
CA LEU A 18 21.65 0.55 -18.26
C LEU A 18 22.06 0.99 -16.85
N ASP A 19 22.91 2.00 -16.72
CA ASP A 19 23.35 2.48 -15.41
C ASP A 19 22.32 3.44 -14.80
N GLU A 20 21.70 4.30 -15.60
CA GLU A 20 20.60 5.15 -15.12
C GLU A 20 19.36 4.33 -14.72
N LEU A 21 19.06 3.24 -15.45
CA LEU A 21 17.99 2.30 -15.10
C LEU A 21 18.23 1.63 -13.74
N LYS A 22 19.47 1.22 -13.46
CA LYS A 22 19.82 0.61 -12.16
C LYS A 22 19.65 1.60 -11.03
N ASP A 23 20.10 2.85 -11.22
CA ASP A 23 19.99 3.90 -10.20
C ASP A 23 18.52 4.24 -9.94
N PHE A 24 17.72 4.35 -11.01
CA PHE A 24 16.27 4.55 -10.92
C PHE A 24 15.59 3.40 -10.16
N GLU A 25 15.86 2.16 -10.54
CA GLU A 25 15.30 0.99 -9.87
C GLU A 25 15.69 0.98 -8.39
N ALA A 26 16.97 1.18 -8.07
CA ALA A 26 17.47 1.25 -6.69
C ALA A 26 16.74 2.31 -5.86
N SER A 27 16.38 3.45 -6.46
CA SER A 27 15.62 4.51 -5.79
C SER A 27 14.16 4.12 -5.48
N ILE A 28 13.55 3.26 -6.30
CA ILE A 28 12.13 2.88 -6.21
C ILE A 28 11.91 1.60 -5.39
N GLN A 29 12.91 0.72 -5.32
CA GLN A 29 12.86 -0.52 -4.54
C GLN A 29 12.31 -0.33 -3.11
N PRO A 30 12.72 0.69 -2.33
CA PRO A 30 12.16 0.93 -1.00
C PRO A 30 10.65 1.18 -1.01
N ALA A 31 10.16 1.97 -1.96
CA ALA A 31 8.74 2.28 -2.08
C ALA A 31 7.93 1.01 -2.46
N GLN A 32 8.40 0.25 -3.45
CA GLN A 32 7.78 -1.02 -3.85
C GLN A 32 7.71 -2.02 -2.69
N ALA A 33 8.79 -2.14 -1.91
CA ALA A 33 8.84 -3.02 -0.75
C ALA A 33 7.84 -2.61 0.33
N VAL A 34 7.69 -1.31 0.60
CA VAL A 34 6.70 -0.80 1.56
C VAL A 34 5.28 -1.10 1.08
N ILE A 35 4.97 -0.86 -0.20
CA ILE A 35 3.65 -1.15 -0.77
C ILE A 35 3.32 -2.65 -0.64
N ALA A 36 4.27 -3.54 -0.94
CA ALA A 36 4.09 -4.98 -0.80
C ALA A 36 3.79 -5.39 0.66
N LYS A 37 4.46 -4.77 1.63
CA LYS A 37 4.21 -4.99 3.07
C LYS A 37 2.83 -4.47 3.49
N LEU A 38 2.44 -3.28 3.04
CA LEU A 38 1.12 -2.71 3.33
C LEU A 38 -0.01 -3.58 2.77
N ARG A 39 0.12 -4.13 1.55
CA ARG A 39 -0.86 -5.08 0.98
C ARG A 39 -1.05 -6.29 1.86
N LYS A 40 0.06 -6.90 2.34
CA LYS A 40 0.01 -8.07 3.23
C LYS A 40 -0.64 -7.72 4.56
N LEU A 41 -0.31 -6.57 5.14
CA LEU A 41 -0.90 -6.08 6.38
C LEU A 41 -2.41 -5.86 6.23
N ALA A 42 -2.84 -5.11 5.22
CA ALA A 42 -4.24 -4.83 4.96
C ALA A 42 -5.03 -6.14 4.73
N PHE A 43 -4.46 -7.07 3.95
CA PHE A 43 -5.05 -8.39 3.73
C PHE A 43 -5.22 -9.18 5.04
N LYS A 44 -4.18 -9.24 5.89
CA LYS A 44 -4.25 -9.96 7.17
C LYS A 44 -5.28 -9.34 8.11
N ILE A 45 -5.28 -8.01 8.24
CA ILE A 45 -6.23 -7.30 9.12
C ILE A 45 -7.67 -7.53 8.67
N VAL A 46 -7.97 -7.35 7.38
CA VAL A 46 -9.34 -7.47 6.86
C VAL A 46 -9.86 -8.90 6.97
N ASN A 47 -9.02 -9.92 6.75
CA ASN A 47 -9.46 -11.32 6.79
C ASN A 47 -9.41 -11.96 8.19
N SER A 48 -8.68 -11.39 9.15
CA SER A 48 -8.64 -11.88 10.53
C SER A 48 -9.68 -11.13 11.39
N THR A 49 -10.93 -11.54 11.23
CA THR A 49 -12.09 -10.92 11.87
C THR A 49 -12.08 -11.01 13.40
N THR A 50 -11.40 -12.02 13.96
CA THR A 50 -11.40 -12.31 15.40
C THR A 50 -10.17 -11.80 16.16
N LYS A 51 -9.00 -11.67 15.51
CA LYS A 51 -7.75 -11.26 16.18
C LYS A 51 -7.28 -9.88 15.73
N LEU A 52 -7.00 -9.72 14.44
CA LEU A 52 -6.36 -8.50 13.95
C LEU A 52 -7.34 -7.35 13.71
N ALA A 53 -8.53 -7.62 13.18
CA ALA A 53 -9.51 -6.56 12.94
C ALA A 53 -9.98 -5.89 14.25
N PRO A 54 -10.27 -6.63 15.35
CA PRO A 54 -10.58 -6.00 16.64
C PRO A 54 -9.38 -5.24 17.22
N ALA A 55 -8.16 -5.78 17.10
CA ALA A 55 -6.96 -5.10 17.57
C ALA A 55 -6.70 -3.77 16.83
N TRP A 56 -6.88 -3.74 15.51
CA TRP A 56 -6.80 -2.52 14.72
C TRP A 56 -7.78 -1.45 15.21
N ARG A 57 -9.06 -1.83 15.41
CA ARG A 57 -10.10 -0.92 15.89
C ARG A 57 -9.74 -0.35 17.25
N LYS A 58 -9.29 -1.21 18.17
CA LYS A 58 -8.83 -0.81 19.51
C LYS A 58 -7.69 0.21 19.42
N ILE A 59 -6.68 -0.05 18.59
CA ILE A 59 -5.56 0.88 18.39
C ILE A 59 -6.04 2.21 17.79
N CYS A 60 -6.99 2.19 16.85
CA CYS A 60 -7.57 3.42 16.31
C CYS A 60 -8.25 4.25 17.40
N VAL A 61 -9.07 3.62 18.24
CA VAL A 61 -9.75 4.27 19.37
C VAL A 61 -8.74 4.83 20.38
N GLU A 62 -7.72 4.06 20.74
CA GLU A 62 -6.67 4.49 21.68
C GLU A 62 -5.87 5.69 21.16
N LEU A 63 -5.71 5.81 19.84
CA LEU A 63 -5.02 6.93 19.20
C LEU A 63 -5.96 8.10 18.86
N GLY A 64 -7.26 8.01 19.22
CA GLY A 64 -8.26 9.02 18.89
C GLY A 64 -8.57 9.15 17.40
N LEU A 65 -8.23 8.12 16.61
CA LEU A 65 -8.49 8.08 15.17
C LEU A 65 -9.91 7.58 14.90
N PRO A 66 -10.60 8.07 13.86
CA PRO A 66 -11.87 7.52 13.44
C PRO A 66 -11.74 6.02 13.16
N GLU A 67 -12.69 5.23 13.65
CA GLU A 67 -12.71 3.77 13.48
C GLU A 67 -13.03 3.39 12.04
N ARG A 68 -12.01 3.48 11.17
CA ARG A 68 -12.07 3.08 9.77
C ARG A 68 -11.20 1.86 9.56
N MET A 69 -11.66 0.97 8.69
CA MET A 69 -10.88 -0.20 8.30
C MET A 69 -9.94 0.14 7.15
N ILE A 70 -8.68 -0.33 7.22
CA ILE A 70 -7.74 -0.20 6.12
C ILE A 70 -8.31 -0.87 4.85
N PRO A 71 -8.39 -0.16 3.71
CA PRO A 71 -8.87 -0.76 2.49
C PRO A 71 -7.84 -1.77 1.97
N ARG A 72 -8.35 -2.87 1.42
CA ARG A 72 -7.53 -3.89 0.77
C ARG A 72 -7.21 -3.43 -0.66
N ASP A 73 -5.99 -3.70 -1.09
CA ASP A 73 -5.62 -3.61 -2.50
C ASP A 73 -6.28 -4.74 -3.32
N VAL A 74 -7.00 -4.37 -4.38
CA VAL A 74 -7.87 -5.26 -5.17
C VAL A 74 -7.62 -5.03 -6.66
N ARG A 75 -7.21 -6.10 -7.35
CA ARG A 75 -6.85 -6.06 -8.79
C ARG A 75 -7.94 -5.50 -9.70
N THR A 76 -9.22 -5.69 -9.36
CA THR A 76 -10.35 -5.22 -10.18
C THR A 76 -10.77 -3.78 -9.89
N ARG A 77 -10.11 -3.09 -8.95
CA ARG A 77 -10.42 -1.70 -8.58
C ARG A 77 -9.21 -0.80 -8.85
N TRP A 78 -9.36 0.09 -9.82
CA TRP A 78 -8.31 0.98 -10.33
C TRP A 78 -7.52 1.69 -9.22
N ASN A 79 -8.20 2.25 -8.21
CA ASN A 79 -7.56 3.10 -7.20
C ASN A 79 -7.26 2.42 -5.86
N SER A 80 -7.41 1.09 -5.77
CA SER A 80 -7.31 0.39 -4.48
C SER A 80 -5.92 0.43 -3.84
N THR A 81 -4.84 0.41 -4.64
CA THR A 81 -3.47 0.62 -4.13
C THR A 81 -3.32 2.04 -3.57
N TYR A 82 -3.83 3.06 -4.28
CA TYR A 82 -3.76 4.45 -3.84
C TYR A 82 -4.53 4.66 -2.53
N ASP A 83 -5.77 4.17 -2.43
CA ASP A 83 -6.60 4.29 -1.24
C ASP A 83 -5.95 3.63 -0.01
N MET A 84 -5.33 2.45 -0.21
CA MET A 84 -4.56 1.76 0.84
C MET A 84 -3.36 2.58 1.31
N ILE A 85 -2.58 3.15 0.38
CA ILE A 85 -1.41 3.96 0.72
C ILE A 85 -1.84 5.23 1.45
N LYS A 86 -2.83 5.95 0.91
CA LYS A 86 -3.38 7.16 1.50
C LYS A 86 -3.80 6.94 2.96
N MET A 87 -4.61 5.91 3.20
CA MET A 87 -5.02 5.58 4.57
C MET A 87 -3.85 5.11 5.44
N SER A 88 -2.89 4.38 4.89
CA SER A 88 -1.71 3.94 5.65
C SER A 88 -0.83 5.11 6.12
N VAL A 89 -0.78 6.20 5.33
CA VAL A 89 -0.10 7.44 5.71
C VAL A 89 -0.90 8.20 6.77
N GLU A 90 -2.21 8.35 6.58
CA GLU A 90 -3.11 8.97 7.57
C GLU A 90 -3.08 8.23 8.93
N TYR A 91 -3.04 6.90 8.91
CA TYR A 91 -3.06 6.02 10.08
C TYR A 91 -1.65 5.49 10.42
N ARG A 92 -0.58 6.21 10.05
CA ARG A 92 0.81 5.76 10.22
C ARG A 92 1.14 5.31 11.65
N ALA A 93 0.61 6.00 12.66
CA ALA A 93 0.79 5.64 14.06
C ALA A 93 0.15 4.29 14.40
N ALA A 94 -1.05 4.03 13.90
CA ALA A 94 -1.75 2.76 14.08
C ALA A 94 -1.02 1.62 13.35
N VAL A 95 -0.58 1.86 12.11
CA VAL A 95 0.22 0.89 11.34
C VAL A 95 1.51 0.52 12.07
N LYS A 96 2.24 1.52 12.59
CA LYS A 96 3.46 1.28 13.37
C LYS A 96 3.18 0.47 14.62
N ARG A 97 2.10 0.77 15.35
CA ARG A 97 1.73 0.05 16.57
C ARG A 97 1.33 -1.40 16.31
N MET A 98 0.50 -1.64 15.28
CA MET A 98 0.16 -3.00 14.84
C MET A 98 1.41 -3.84 14.56
N CYS A 99 2.39 -3.29 13.84
CA CYS A 99 3.62 -4.00 13.50
C CYS A 99 4.61 -4.13 14.66
N SER A 100 4.45 -3.39 15.75
CA SER A 100 5.36 -3.44 16.91
C SER A 100 5.00 -4.57 17.88
N ASP A 101 3.73 -4.94 17.94
CA ASP A 101 3.24 -5.95 18.87
C ASP A 101 3.40 -7.36 18.27
N ALA A 102 4.37 -8.12 18.80
CA ALA A 102 4.68 -9.48 18.35
C ALA A 102 3.50 -10.46 18.45
N ASP A 103 2.53 -10.19 19.34
CA ASP A 103 1.35 -11.04 19.52
C ASP A 103 0.41 -11.03 18.31
N HIS A 104 0.53 -10.05 17.40
CA HIS A 104 -0.28 -10.00 16.19
C HIS A 104 0.20 -10.99 15.09
N GLY A 105 1.39 -11.59 15.19
CA GLY A 105 1.88 -12.55 14.19
C GLY A 105 2.00 -11.96 12.77
N LEU A 106 2.32 -10.67 12.69
CA LEU A 106 2.36 -9.88 11.46
C LEU A 106 3.67 -10.04 10.68
#